data_AF-A0A0R1K7N8-F1
#
_entry.id   AF-A0A0R1K7N8-F1
#
_cell.length_a   1.000
_cell.length_b   1.000
_cell.length_c   1.000
_cell.angle_alpha   90.00
_cell.angle_beta   90.00
_cell.angle_gamma   90.00
#
_symmetry.space_group_name_H-M   'P 1'
#
loop_
_entity.id
_entity.type
_entity.pdbx_description
1 polymer ?
#
loop_
_entity_poly.entity_id
_entity_poly.type
_entity_poly.pdbx_seq_one_letter_code
_entity_poly.pdbx_strand_id
1 'polypeptide(L)'
;MKTMKKKRVIIVSTLLSAGIITAAVVVDNTSLFSNLNVIENVKADDKDENDINSWMPDENLQQIIADIYKVDIEDLTWKILEEKPAHNKGESLFVHLEGVEDLDGLQYVKKMTGVRFYNPVKNINVLSEHDYLNNLQIANVKTANFDPYLFDLKYDSSRKPGTSRSGQIFTGEMIKSSKDFISIDLKKYFGDTFIGILNDEVNVITENPNATSYFDKINKIVEVSNLTREMESEDGSYTGNIKIEFVEIAHLFSVEMEPSTVTIQITIPYEITPKPKPGGGGGKPTNKIESIDTTNIMTDKKAIDTYDAYGQNKKERTLTKQTTDFVTETKNTVGKTEYYRIGENEWVKTDDVKVFHFNNAVKQTHGDDHKELTQFRNRGKVENRALKSSSSWVTDRYAYFKDDKYHRVATHEWVHDDHVLKYTPIDGVLKVNENVPLYNSQGKVRNRGLMNNSEFITDRTATINDQLMYRVATDEWVPASSVTLK
;
A
#
# COMPACT_ATOMS: atom_id res chain seq x y z
N MET A 1 0.21 -58.94 27.19
CA MET A 1 0.08 -57.71 27.99
C MET A 1 1.10 -56.69 27.45
N LYS A 2 0.66 -55.75 26.59
CA LYS A 2 1.51 -54.72 25.99
C LYS A 2 0.79 -53.38 26.18
N THR A 3 1.22 -52.64 27.18
CA THR A 3 0.64 -51.39 27.66
C THR A 3 0.92 -50.28 26.63
N MET A 4 -0.13 -49.81 25.94
CA MET A 4 -0.04 -48.62 25.09
C MET A 4 0.00 -47.36 25.97
N LYS A 5 1.12 -46.64 25.94
CA LYS A 5 1.24 -45.28 26.47
C LYS A 5 0.32 -44.34 25.67
N LYS A 6 -0.76 -43.86 26.28
CA LYS A 6 -1.50 -42.68 25.79
C LYS A 6 -0.57 -41.46 25.88
N LYS A 7 -0.06 -40.97 24.75
CA LYS A 7 0.49 -39.60 24.67
C LYS A 7 -0.70 -38.65 24.59
N ARG A 8 -0.87 -37.79 25.60
CA ARG A 8 -1.75 -36.62 25.52
C ARG A 8 -0.99 -35.55 24.73
N VAL A 9 -1.53 -35.14 23.59
CA VAL A 9 -1.10 -33.91 22.92
C VAL A 9 -1.84 -32.78 23.63
N ILE A 10 -1.11 -31.99 24.41
CA ILE A 10 -1.60 -30.74 24.99
C ILE A 10 -1.26 -29.67 23.96
N ILE A 11 -2.28 -29.08 23.32
CA ILE A 11 -2.12 -27.86 22.54
C ILE A 11 -2.04 -26.73 23.55
N VAL A 12 -0.81 -26.26 23.81
CA VAL A 12 -0.56 -25.03 24.54
C VAL A 12 -0.55 -23.90 23.51
N SER A 13 -1.64 -23.16 23.42
CA SER A 13 -1.67 -21.87 22.71
C SER A 13 -1.16 -20.78 23.64
N THR A 14 0.16 -20.63 23.72
CA THR A 14 0.74 -19.39 24.25
C THR A 14 0.67 -18.33 23.16
N LEU A 15 -0.36 -17.49 23.27
CA LEU A 15 -0.47 -16.20 22.60
C LEU A 15 0.66 -15.28 23.08
N LEU A 16 1.63 -15.03 22.21
CA LEU A 16 2.40 -13.79 22.24
C LEU A 16 2.65 -13.34 20.78
N SER A 17 1.89 -12.30 20.44
CA SER A 17 2.14 -11.23 19.47
C SER A 17 2.49 -11.51 17.99
N ALA A 18 1.65 -10.88 17.16
CA ALA A 18 1.85 -10.41 15.77
C ALA A 18 1.85 -11.45 14.63
N GLY A 19 0.67 -11.62 14.02
CA GLY A 19 0.51 -12.26 12.72
C GLY A 19 -0.91 -12.80 12.52
N ILE A 20 -1.71 -12.09 11.73
CA ILE A 20 -3.08 -12.46 11.34
C ILE A 20 -3.05 -13.87 10.72
N ILE A 21 -3.82 -14.80 11.28
CA ILE A 21 -4.19 -16.07 10.63
C ILE A 21 -5.70 -16.04 10.42
N THR A 22 -6.12 -15.96 9.16
CA THR A 22 -7.47 -16.35 8.75
C THR A 22 -7.56 -17.87 8.88
N ALA A 23 -8.29 -18.35 9.88
CA ALA A 23 -8.65 -19.74 9.97
C ALA A 23 -9.77 -20.04 8.97
N ALA A 24 -9.50 -20.95 8.04
CA ALA A 24 -10.53 -21.59 7.24
C ALA A 24 -11.40 -22.47 8.15
N VAL A 25 -12.65 -22.06 8.36
CA VAL A 25 -13.73 -22.97 8.76
C VAL A 25 -14.65 -23.09 7.57
N VAL A 26 -14.63 -24.27 6.96
CA VAL A 26 -15.61 -24.70 5.96
C VAL A 26 -16.91 -25.02 6.71
N VAL A 27 -17.93 -24.21 6.49
CA VAL A 27 -19.34 -24.63 6.63
C VAL A 27 -20.07 -24.13 5.38
N ASP A 28 -20.58 -25.07 4.60
CA ASP A 28 -21.41 -24.83 3.42
C ASP A 28 -22.71 -24.08 3.80
N ASN A 29 -23.20 -23.26 2.86
CA ASN A 29 -24.47 -22.51 2.87
C ASN A 29 -24.59 -21.32 3.86
N THR A 30 -24.44 -20.09 3.36
CA THR A 30 -25.52 -19.10 3.17
C THR A 30 -24.96 -17.70 2.87
N SER A 31 -25.68 -16.99 2.00
CA SER A 31 -25.49 -15.62 1.54
C SER A 31 -25.73 -14.56 2.62
N LEU A 32 -24.84 -14.43 3.63
CA LEU A 32 -25.06 -13.51 4.77
C LEU A 32 -23.86 -12.70 5.26
N PHE A 33 -22.76 -12.56 4.51
CA PHE A 33 -21.60 -11.76 4.95
C PHE A 33 -21.06 -10.76 3.93
N SER A 34 -21.92 -10.17 3.10
CA SER A 34 -21.62 -8.85 2.52
C SER A 34 -22.17 -7.79 3.49
N ASN A 35 -21.27 -7.05 4.15
CA ASN A 35 -21.49 -5.88 5.04
C ASN A 35 -21.10 -6.05 6.53
N LEU A 36 -20.04 -6.77 6.86
CA LEU A 36 -19.41 -6.69 8.20
C LEU A 36 -17.90 -6.46 8.09
N ASN A 37 -17.52 -5.38 7.41
CA ASN A 37 -16.38 -4.57 7.82
C ASN A 37 -16.93 -3.18 8.17
N VAL A 38 -17.80 -3.12 9.17
CA VAL A 38 -17.95 -1.89 9.93
C VAL A 38 -16.71 -1.87 10.83
N ILE A 39 -15.75 -1.02 10.48
CA ILE A 39 -14.81 -0.52 11.47
C ILE A 39 -15.70 0.29 12.43
N GLU A 40 -16.16 -0.32 13.51
CA GLU A 40 -16.56 0.48 14.66
C GLU A 40 -15.28 1.11 15.17
N ASN A 41 -15.07 2.38 14.82
CA ASN A 41 -14.23 3.25 15.62
C ASN A 41 -14.90 3.30 16.99
N VAL A 42 -14.45 2.44 17.91
CA VAL A 42 -14.73 2.61 19.32
C VAL A 42 -14.08 3.96 19.67
N LYS A 43 -14.89 5.03 19.74
CA LYS A 43 -14.46 6.31 20.29
C LYS A 43 -13.93 6.00 21.68
N ALA A 44 -12.64 6.22 21.90
CA ALA A 44 -12.11 6.25 23.25
C ALA A 44 -12.71 7.49 23.93
N ASP A 45 -13.80 7.29 24.68
CA ASP A 45 -14.43 8.28 25.56
C ASP A 45 -13.55 8.59 26.78
N ASP A 46 -12.32 9.06 26.54
CA ASP A 46 -11.39 9.51 27.60
C ASP A 46 -11.30 11.04 27.71
N LYS A 47 -12.08 11.80 26.91
CA LYS A 47 -12.10 13.27 26.95
C LYS A 47 -13.16 13.78 27.90
N ASP A 48 -12.78 14.64 28.85
CA ASP A 48 -13.71 15.24 29.81
C ASP A 48 -14.64 16.23 29.10
N GLU A 49 -15.94 15.96 29.16
CA GLU A 49 -16.99 16.78 28.56
C GLU A 49 -16.96 18.23 29.04
N ASN A 50 -16.52 18.46 30.28
CA ASN A 50 -16.46 19.79 30.89
C ASN A 50 -15.13 20.51 30.61
N ASP A 51 -14.15 19.84 30.03
CA ASP A 51 -12.89 20.44 29.61
C ASP A 51 -12.89 20.62 28.09
N ILE A 52 -13.37 21.78 27.63
CA ILE A 52 -13.43 22.14 26.21
C ILE A 52 -12.08 21.99 25.52
N ASN A 53 -10.97 22.26 26.21
CA ASN A 53 -9.63 22.16 25.62
C ASN A 53 -9.20 20.71 25.38
N SER A 54 -9.81 19.74 26.07
CA SER A 54 -9.53 18.32 25.87
C SER A 54 -10.09 17.81 24.53
N TRP A 55 -11.23 18.35 24.07
CA TRP A 55 -11.95 17.86 22.89
C TRP A 55 -12.04 18.86 21.73
N MET A 56 -11.83 20.16 21.97
CA MET A 56 -11.74 21.23 20.98
C MET A 56 -10.62 22.21 21.40
N PRO A 57 -9.34 21.87 21.17
CA PRO A 57 -8.20 22.62 21.72
C PRO A 57 -7.96 24.00 21.10
N ASP A 58 -8.56 24.31 19.95
CA ASP A 58 -8.35 25.58 19.24
C ASP A 58 -9.36 26.65 19.69
N GLU A 59 -8.88 27.72 20.34
CA GLU A 59 -9.72 28.78 20.89
C GLU A 59 -10.53 29.54 19.82
N ASN A 60 -9.99 29.70 18.60
CA ASN A 60 -10.72 30.34 17.50
C ASN A 60 -11.87 29.45 17.03
N LEU A 61 -11.63 28.13 16.96
CA LEU A 61 -12.68 27.16 16.65
C LEU A 61 -13.78 27.16 17.72
N GLN A 62 -13.41 27.19 19.01
CA GLN A 62 -14.37 27.28 20.12
C GLN A 62 -15.28 28.50 19.95
N GLN A 63 -14.71 29.68 19.69
CA GLN A 63 -15.47 30.91 19.49
C GLN A 63 -16.41 30.83 18.28
N ILE A 64 -15.93 30.33 17.14
CA ILE A 64 -16.73 30.17 15.92
C ILE A 64 -17.93 29.25 16.17
N ILE A 65 -17.71 28.12 16.85
CA ILE A 65 -18.76 27.14 17.14
C ILE A 65 -19.75 27.69 18.16
N ALA A 66 -19.29 28.34 19.23
CA ALA A 66 -20.13 29.01 20.20
C ALA A 66 -21.06 30.04 19.52
N ASP A 67 -20.52 30.84 18.60
CA ASP A 67 -21.28 31.84 17.84
C ASP A 67 -22.32 31.23 16.88
N ILE A 68 -22.03 30.09 16.27
CA ILE A 68 -22.95 29.34 15.39
C ILE A 68 -24.11 28.78 16.21
N TYR A 69 -23.84 28.28 17.41
CA TYR A 69 -24.82 27.63 18.28
C TYR A 69 -25.52 28.60 19.24
N LYS A 70 -25.07 29.86 19.32
CA LYS A 70 -25.59 30.90 20.23
C LYS A 70 -25.55 30.46 21.69
N VAL A 71 -24.41 29.92 22.09
CA VAL A 71 -24.09 29.53 23.47
C VAL A 71 -22.82 30.26 23.90
N ASP A 72 -22.70 30.55 25.19
CA ASP A 72 -21.43 31.05 25.74
C ASP A 72 -20.38 29.93 25.70
N ILE A 73 -19.10 30.27 25.54
CA ILE A 73 -18.01 29.27 25.45
C ILE A 73 -17.96 28.39 26.69
N GLU A 74 -18.21 28.96 27.88
CA GLU A 74 -18.21 28.21 29.16
C GLU A 74 -19.31 27.15 29.22
N ASP A 75 -20.38 27.32 28.46
CA ASP A 75 -21.51 26.38 28.39
C ASP A 75 -21.38 25.41 27.20
N LEU A 76 -20.37 25.56 26.35
CA LEU A 76 -20.22 24.77 25.13
C LEU A 76 -19.72 23.34 25.45
N THR A 77 -20.55 22.34 25.17
CA THR A 77 -20.20 20.92 25.28
C THR A 77 -20.42 20.19 23.96
N TRP A 78 -19.72 19.08 23.73
CA TRP A 78 -19.91 18.28 22.51
C TRP A 78 -21.33 17.72 22.38
N LYS A 79 -22.04 17.45 23.49
CA LYS A 79 -23.46 17.06 23.46
C LYS A 79 -24.37 18.14 22.90
N ILE A 80 -24.10 19.42 23.20
CA ILE A 80 -24.85 20.53 22.60
C ILE A 80 -24.73 20.51 21.08
N LEU A 81 -23.55 20.16 20.55
CA LEU A 81 -23.29 20.08 19.12
C LEU A 81 -24.02 18.92 18.44
N GLU A 82 -24.19 17.80 19.16
CA GLU A 82 -24.90 16.62 18.68
C GLU A 82 -26.43 16.76 18.76
N GLU A 83 -26.95 17.36 19.83
CA GLU A 83 -28.39 17.40 20.14
C GLU A 83 -29.10 18.63 19.56
N LYS A 84 -28.44 19.80 19.50
CA LYS A 84 -29.06 21.02 19.01
C LYS A 84 -28.72 21.26 17.54
N PRO A 85 -29.69 21.56 16.66
CA PRO A 85 -29.38 22.07 15.34
C PRO A 85 -28.73 23.45 15.46
N ALA A 86 -27.70 23.73 14.67
CA ALA A 86 -27.12 25.06 14.55
C ALA A 86 -28.21 26.11 14.27
N HIS A 87 -28.07 27.31 14.84
CA HIS A 87 -29.16 28.30 14.91
C HIS A 87 -29.61 28.83 13.52
N ASN A 88 -28.82 28.61 12.47
CA ASN A 88 -29.18 28.96 11.10
C ASN A 88 -29.99 27.84 10.43
N LYS A 89 -31.32 28.00 10.50
CA LYS A 89 -32.37 27.19 9.87
C LYS A 89 -32.05 26.79 8.43
N GLY A 90 -32.29 25.51 8.11
CA GLY A 90 -32.56 25.05 6.75
C GLY A 90 -31.33 24.54 6.00
N GLU A 91 -31.03 23.26 6.20
CA GLU A 91 -30.37 22.35 5.25
C GLU A 91 -28.88 22.58 4.90
N SER A 92 -28.25 23.69 5.26
CA SER A 92 -26.78 23.81 5.09
C SER A 92 -26.05 24.66 6.13
N LEU A 93 -25.26 24.02 7.00
CA LEU A 93 -24.28 24.70 7.86
C LEU A 93 -22.95 24.86 7.11
N PHE A 94 -22.54 26.12 6.93
CA PHE A 94 -21.27 26.50 6.31
C PHE A 94 -20.37 27.18 7.35
N VAL A 95 -19.23 26.57 7.69
CA VAL A 95 -18.33 27.07 8.74
C VAL A 95 -17.16 27.83 8.12
N HIS A 96 -16.93 29.05 8.57
CA HIS A 96 -15.79 29.88 8.17
C HIS A 96 -14.75 29.86 9.27
N LEU A 97 -13.60 29.26 8.98
CA LEU A 97 -12.54 28.94 9.94
C LEU A 97 -11.35 29.90 9.74
N GLU A 98 -11.55 31.16 10.12
CA GLU A 98 -10.48 32.15 10.15
C GLU A 98 -9.69 32.03 11.46
N GLY A 99 -8.35 32.01 11.38
CA GLY A 99 -7.46 31.85 12.54
C GLY A 99 -7.39 30.44 13.14
N VAL A 100 -8.12 29.46 12.60
CA VAL A 100 -8.17 28.09 13.15
C VAL A 100 -7.00 27.27 12.62
N GLU A 101 -6.26 26.64 13.53
CA GLU A 101 -5.12 25.77 13.27
C GLU A 101 -5.39 24.30 13.64
N ASP A 102 -6.25 23.99 14.61
CA ASP A 102 -6.68 22.62 14.94
C ASP A 102 -8.19 22.44 14.74
N LEU A 103 -8.57 21.40 14.00
CA LEU A 103 -9.96 21.13 13.64
C LEU A 103 -10.64 20.13 14.59
N ASP A 104 -9.90 19.59 15.55
CA ASP A 104 -10.44 18.72 16.60
C ASP A 104 -11.63 19.42 17.29
N GLY A 105 -12.74 18.70 17.40
CA GLY A 105 -14.01 19.19 17.90
C GLY A 105 -15.08 19.30 16.82
N LEU A 106 -14.68 19.47 15.54
CA LEU A 106 -15.63 19.54 14.44
C LEU A 106 -16.42 18.23 14.24
N GLN A 107 -15.87 17.06 14.57
CA GLN A 107 -16.56 15.76 14.43
C GLN A 107 -17.91 15.67 15.17
N TYR A 108 -18.10 16.51 16.19
CA TYR A 108 -19.34 16.59 16.96
C TYR A 108 -20.39 17.49 16.30
N VAL A 109 -20.02 18.31 15.31
CA VAL A 109 -20.92 19.21 14.58
C VAL A 109 -21.73 18.44 13.52
N LYS A 110 -22.91 17.96 13.89
CA LYS A 110 -23.77 17.19 12.97
C LYS A 110 -24.36 18.07 11.85
N LYS A 111 -24.57 17.47 10.68
CA LYS A 111 -25.15 18.11 9.47
C LYS A 111 -24.37 19.32 8.94
N MET A 112 -23.05 19.36 9.19
CA MET A 112 -22.16 20.28 8.51
C MET A 112 -22.14 19.98 7.01
N THR A 113 -22.45 20.99 6.19
CA THR A 113 -22.55 20.83 4.73
C THR A 113 -21.42 21.50 3.98
N GLY A 114 -20.79 22.50 4.59
CA GLY A 114 -19.59 23.07 4.02
C GLY A 114 -18.66 23.67 5.05
N VAL A 115 -17.39 23.69 4.68
CA VAL A 115 -16.30 24.23 5.50
C VAL A 115 -15.39 25.04 4.59
N ARG A 116 -14.98 26.20 5.09
CA ARG A 116 -14.02 27.07 4.43
C ARG A 116 -12.95 27.52 5.41
N PHE A 117 -11.69 27.29 5.06
CA PHE A 117 -10.54 27.81 5.78
C PHE A 117 -9.53 28.42 4.82
N TYR A 118 -8.88 29.48 5.30
CA TYR A 118 -7.84 30.23 4.59
C TYR A 118 -6.46 30.10 5.25
N ASN A 119 -6.39 29.38 6.37
CA ASN A 119 -5.19 29.23 7.19
C ASN A 119 -4.69 27.78 7.16
N PRO A 120 -3.38 27.55 7.40
CA PRO A 120 -2.85 26.23 7.71
C PRO A 120 -3.63 25.57 8.85
N VAL A 121 -4.00 24.31 8.66
CA VAL A 121 -4.60 23.47 9.71
C VAL A 121 -3.75 22.24 9.95
N LYS A 122 -3.67 21.75 11.17
CA LYS A 122 -2.79 20.63 11.54
C LYS A 122 -3.26 19.31 10.95
N ASN A 123 -4.58 19.09 10.94
CA ASN A 123 -5.20 17.85 10.51
C ASN A 123 -6.62 18.11 9.97
N ILE A 124 -6.93 17.56 8.79
CA ILE A 124 -8.26 17.66 8.19
C ILE A 124 -9.06 16.36 8.27
N ASN A 125 -8.49 15.27 8.81
CA ASN A 125 -9.14 13.96 8.87
C ASN A 125 -10.45 14.00 9.65
N VAL A 126 -10.58 14.90 10.62
CA VAL A 126 -11.83 15.14 11.37
C VAL A 126 -13.01 15.43 10.44
N LEU A 127 -12.76 16.05 9.29
CA LEU A 127 -13.79 16.38 8.31
C LEU A 127 -14.36 15.13 7.60
N SER A 128 -13.64 13.99 7.61
CA SER A 128 -14.10 12.73 7.01
C SER A 128 -15.25 12.08 7.77
N GLU A 129 -15.49 12.49 9.03
CA GLU A 129 -16.59 12.00 9.85
C GLU A 129 -17.95 12.65 9.52
N HIS A 130 -18.00 13.52 8.50
CA HIS A 130 -19.19 14.30 8.15
C HIS A 130 -19.89 13.80 6.88
N ASP A 131 -20.91 12.96 7.06
CA ASP A 131 -21.74 12.40 5.98
C ASP A 131 -22.44 13.42 5.06
N TYR A 132 -22.58 14.67 5.51
CA TYR A 132 -23.31 15.73 4.82
C TYR A 132 -22.40 16.78 4.18
N LEU A 133 -21.08 16.67 4.37
CA LEU A 133 -20.13 17.62 3.84
C LEU A 133 -20.12 17.49 2.31
N ASN A 134 -20.47 18.57 1.61
CA ASN A 134 -20.53 18.61 0.15
C ASN A 134 -19.86 19.86 -0.45
N ASN A 135 -19.36 20.77 0.39
CA ASN A 135 -18.68 21.99 -0.03
C ASN A 135 -17.43 22.25 0.82
N LEU A 136 -16.27 21.85 0.32
CA LEU A 136 -14.99 22.05 1.00
C LEU A 136 -14.17 23.11 0.25
N GLN A 137 -13.89 24.23 0.91
CA GLN A 137 -13.13 25.34 0.33
C GLN A 137 -11.83 25.56 1.10
N ILE A 138 -10.74 25.27 0.42
CA ILE A 138 -9.40 25.21 0.98
C ILE A 138 -8.53 26.15 0.16
N ALA A 139 -8.01 27.20 0.78
CA ALA A 139 -7.09 28.14 0.14
C ALA A 139 -5.84 28.31 1.00
N ASN A 140 -4.65 28.19 0.39
CA ASN A 140 -3.34 28.41 1.01
C ASN A 140 -3.06 27.51 2.24
N VAL A 141 -3.32 26.22 2.09
CA VAL A 141 -3.33 25.28 3.20
C VAL A 141 -1.99 24.53 3.29
N LYS A 142 -1.27 24.77 4.40
CA LYS A 142 -0.03 24.06 4.78
C LYS A 142 -0.37 23.01 5.84
N THR A 143 -0.69 21.78 5.46
CA THR A 143 -1.07 20.72 6.43
C THR A 143 -0.24 19.48 6.15
N ALA A 144 0.37 18.85 7.14
CA ALA A 144 1.25 17.71 6.90
C ALA A 144 0.55 16.47 6.30
N ASN A 145 -0.78 16.40 6.36
CA ASN A 145 -1.58 15.23 5.98
C ASN A 145 -2.81 15.63 5.13
N PHE A 146 -2.60 16.39 4.05
CA PHE A 146 -3.71 16.67 3.13
C PHE A 146 -3.94 15.44 2.23
N ASP A 147 -5.00 14.69 2.50
CA ASP A 147 -5.47 13.63 1.60
C ASP A 147 -6.79 14.09 0.93
N PRO A 148 -6.76 14.44 -0.37
CA PRO A 148 -7.95 14.87 -1.11
C PRO A 148 -9.01 13.77 -1.26
N TYR A 149 -8.67 12.50 -1.03
CA TYR A 149 -9.53 11.34 -1.14
C TYR A 149 -10.19 10.92 0.17
N LEU A 150 -9.87 11.57 1.30
CA LEU A 150 -10.58 11.37 2.58
C LEU A 150 -12.07 11.71 2.51
N PHE A 151 -12.49 12.47 1.50
CA PHE A 151 -13.84 12.97 1.37
C PHE A 151 -14.58 12.26 0.24
N ASP A 152 -15.34 11.22 0.57
CA ASP A 152 -16.42 10.75 -0.29
C ASP A 152 -17.59 11.75 -0.22
N LEU A 153 -17.37 12.95 -0.79
CA LEU A 153 -18.36 14.04 -0.77
C LEU A 153 -19.60 13.58 -1.55
N LYS A 154 -20.68 13.26 -0.83
CA LYS A 154 -21.96 12.89 -1.44
C LYS A 154 -22.51 14.07 -2.23
N TYR A 155 -22.63 13.89 -3.55
CA TYR A 155 -23.08 14.90 -4.49
C TYR A 155 -24.56 15.26 -4.31
N ASP A 156 -24.85 16.56 -4.15
CA ASP A 156 -26.19 17.13 -4.32
C ASP A 156 -26.27 17.78 -5.71
N SER A 157 -27.05 17.16 -6.60
CA SER A 157 -27.27 17.60 -7.98
C SER A 157 -27.87 19.01 -8.14
N SER A 158 -28.32 19.64 -7.05
CA SER A 158 -28.98 20.94 -7.09
C SER A 158 -28.03 22.15 -6.97
N ARG A 159 -26.74 21.94 -6.62
CA ARG A 159 -25.77 23.04 -6.40
C ARG A 159 -24.58 22.95 -7.35
N LYS A 160 -24.34 24.03 -8.11
CA LYS A 160 -23.16 24.13 -8.99
C LYS A 160 -21.89 24.23 -8.14
N PRO A 161 -20.90 23.33 -8.30
CA PRO A 161 -19.64 23.42 -7.58
C PRO A 161 -18.86 24.65 -8.07
N GLY A 162 -18.35 25.45 -7.12
CA GLY A 162 -17.42 26.52 -7.42
C GLY A 162 -16.02 25.95 -7.60
N THR A 163 -15.43 26.07 -8.78
CA THR A 163 -14.03 25.68 -9.03
C THR A 163 -13.09 26.66 -8.34
N SER A 164 -12.37 26.21 -7.31
CA SER A 164 -11.27 26.98 -6.72
C SER A 164 -9.95 26.33 -7.13
N ARG A 165 -9.11 27.06 -7.87
CA ARG A 165 -7.73 26.64 -8.16
C ARG A 165 -6.90 26.93 -6.92
N SER A 166 -6.69 25.93 -6.06
CA SER A 166 -5.80 26.05 -4.91
C SER A 166 -4.41 25.55 -5.29
N GLY A 167 -3.39 26.36 -4.99
CA GLY A 167 -2.01 25.90 -4.92
C GLY A 167 -1.67 25.53 -3.48
N GLN A 168 -0.90 24.47 -3.28
CA GLN A 168 -0.40 24.07 -1.96
C GLN A 168 1.12 24.23 -1.95
N ILE A 169 1.65 24.78 -0.85
CA ILE A 169 3.08 25.00 -0.66
C ILE A 169 3.49 24.35 0.67
N PHE A 170 4.34 23.33 0.59
CA PHE A 170 4.89 22.61 1.72
C PHE A 170 6.34 23.00 1.97
N THR A 171 6.75 22.94 3.23
CA THR A 171 8.17 22.99 3.62
C THR A 171 8.47 21.72 4.39
N GLY A 172 9.37 20.90 3.86
CA GLY A 172 9.81 19.67 4.51
C GLY A 172 10.82 19.92 5.63
N GLU A 173 11.02 18.91 6.47
CA GLU A 173 12.10 18.90 7.45
C GLU A 173 13.46 18.84 6.76
N MET A 174 14.50 19.37 7.43
CA MET A 174 15.86 19.33 6.92
C MET A 174 16.36 17.89 6.80
N ILE A 175 16.79 17.50 5.60
CA ILE A 175 17.41 16.20 5.36
C ILE A 175 18.92 16.34 5.54
N LYS A 176 19.46 15.72 6.59
CA LYS A 176 20.89 15.55 6.76
C LYS A 176 21.35 14.24 6.12
N SER A 177 22.31 14.32 5.21
CA SER A 177 22.89 13.19 4.50
C SER A 177 24.41 13.26 4.57
N SER A 178 25.08 12.13 4.40
CA SER A 178 26.53 12.08 4.13
C SER A 178 26.83 11.67 2.69
N LYS A 179 25.77 11.55 1.89
CA LYS A 179 25.80 11.13 0.49
C LYS A 179 25.32 12.28 -0.37
N ASP A 180 25.82 12.31 -1.59
CA ASP A 180 25.33 13.21 -2.63
C ASP A 180 24.04 12.69 -3.31
N PHE A 181 23.11 12.23 -2.46
CA PHE A 181 21.85 11.58 -2.85
C PHE A 181 20.83 11.75 -1.72
N ILE A 182 19.60 12.09 -2.09
CA ILE A 182 18.45 12.24 -1.20
C ILE A 182 17.23 11.57 -1.84
N SER A 183 16.51 10.78 -1.04
CA SER A 183 15.23 10.15 -1.42
C SER A 183 14.12 10.72 -0.54
N ILE A 184 13.05 11.19 -1.19
CA ILE A 184 11.94 11.91 -0.59
C ILE A 184 10.68 11.10 -0.85
N ASP A 185 10.11 10.54 0.21
CA ASP A 185 8.83 9.87 0.17
C ASP A 185 7.72 10.91 0.15
N LEU A 186 7.06 11.08 -1.01
CA LEU A 186 6.05 12.11 -1.16
C LEU A 186 4.76 11.79 -0.38
N LYS A 187 4.53 10.52 0.00
CA LYS A 187 3.38 10.11 0.83
C LYS A 187 3.37 10.78 2.19
N LYS A 188 4.54 11.22 2.67
CA LYS A 188 4.67 12.01 3.90
C LYS A 188 3.98 13.37 3.83
N TYR A 189 3.68 13.86 2.63
CA TYR A 189 3.07 15.17 2.42
C TYR A 189 1.59 15.07 2.02
N PHE A 190 1.17 13.95 1.42
CA PHE A 190 -0.17 13.79 0.86
C PHE A 190 -0.87 12.45 1.15
N GLY A 191 -0.29 11.58 1.97
CA GLY A 191 -0.88 10.29 2.35
C GLY A 191 -0.72 9.15 1.34
N ASP A 192 -1.28 7.99 1.67
CA ASP A 192 -1.16 6.74 0.89
C ASP A 192 -2.18 6.59 -0.25
N THR A 193 -3.28 7.35 -0.20
CA THR A 193 -4.45 7.33 -1.09
C THR A 193 -4.27 8.12 -2.37
N PHE A 194 -3.13 8.78 -2.55
CA PHE A 194 -2.73 9.52 -3.72
C PHE A 194 -2.90 8.72 -5.03
N ILE A 195 -3.94 9.04 -5.81
CA ILE A 195 -4.33 8.26 -7.00
C ILE A 195 -3.47 8.60 -8.22
N GLY A 196 -2.92 9.82 -8.35
CA GLY A 196 -2.06 10.14 -9.49
C GLY A 196 -1.64 11.61 -9.63
N ILE A 197 -0.60 11.81 -10.45
CA ILE A 197 -0.13 13.14 -10.88
C ILE A 197 -0.65 13.39 -12.29
N LEU A 198 -1.18 14.57 -12.55
CA LEU A 198 -1.57 14.98 -13.89
C LEU A 198 -0.35 14.93 -14.81
N ASN A 199 -0.46 14.17 -15.90
CA ASN A 199 0.62 13.87 -16.85
C ASN A 199 1.77 13.01 -16.28
N ASP A 200 1.67 12.53 -15.05
CA ASP A 200 2.71 11.79 -14.35
C ASP A 200 4.09 12.47 -14.32
N GLU A 201 4.12 13.80 -14.36
CA GLU A 201 5.34 14.60 -14.37
C GLU A 201 5.56 15.31 -13.03
N VAL A 202 6.75 15.12 -12.46
CA VAL A 202 7.22 15.87 -11.30
C VAL A 202 8.40 16.73 -11.73
N ASN A 203 8.26 18.04 -11.59
CA ASN A 203 9.34 18.98 -11.80
C ASN A 203 10.17 19.09 -10.53
N VAL A 204 11.47 18.79 -10.60
CA VAL A 204 12.39 18.90 -9.47
C VAL A 204 13.43 19.96 -9.79
N ILE A 205 13.48 20.98 -8.95
CA ILE A 205 14.38 22.12 -9.08
C ILE A 205 15.35 22.09 -7.90
N THR A 206 16.64 22.20 -8.20
CA THR A 206 17.74 22.23 -7.23
C THR A 206 18.64 23.43 -7.51
N GLU A 207 19.42 23.83 -6.51
CA GLU A 207 20.41 24.90 -6.67
C GLU A 207 21.63 24.46 -7.50
N ASN A 208 21.92 23.15 -7.55
CA ASN A 208 22.93 22.61 -8.47
C ASN A 208 22.29 22.30 -9.85
N PRO A 209 22.73 22.97 -10.94
CA PRO A 209 22.19 22.71 -12.28
C PRO A 209 22.54 21.33 -12.84
N ASN A 210 23.53 20.65 -12.27
CA ASN A 210 23.94 19.30 -12.66
C ASN A 210 23.23 18.19 -11.85
N ALA A 211 22.35 18.57 -10.92
CA ALA A 211 21.57 17.58 -10.18
C ALA A 211 20.65 16.83 -11.13
N THR A 212 20.48 15.54 -10.86
CA THR A 212 19.55 14.69 -11.61
C THR A 212 18.46 14.22 -10.68
N SER A 213 17.22 14.20 -11.15
CA SER A 213 16.08 13.71 -10.40
C SER A 213 15.39 12.56 -11.12
N TYR A 214 14.76 11.70 -10.32
CA TYR A 214 13.91 10.60 -10.78
C TYR A 214 12.66 10.54 -9.91
N PHE A 215 11.52 10.26 -10.52
CA PHE A 215 10.25 10.07 -9.82
C PHE A 215 9.74 8.64 -10.00
N ASP A 216 9.77 7.87 -8.91
CA ASP A 216 9.13 6.56 -8.83
C ASP A 216 7.61 6.75 -8.68
N LYS A 217 6.90 6.62 -9.80
CA LYS A 217 5.44 6.79 -9.88
C LYS A 217 4.65 5.76 -9.08
N ILE A 218 5.23 4.59 -8.81
CA ILE A 218 4.55 3.49 -8.10
C ILE A 218 4.65 3.74 -6.60
N ASN A 219 5.86 3.98 -6.11
CA ASN A 219 6.12 4.17 -4.68
C ASN A 219 5.94 5.62 -4.22
N LYS A 220 5.78 6.56 -5.16
CA LYS A 220 5.64 8.00 -4.93
C LYS A 220 6.89 8.59 -4.27
N ILE A 221 8.06 8.17 -4.74
CA ILE A 221 9.36 8.59 -4.23
C ILE A 221 10.03 9.50 -5.26
N VAL A 222 10.53 10.66 -4.81
CA VAL A 222 11.42 11.50 -5.60
C VAL A 222 12.85 11.28 -5.12
N GLU A 223 13.72 10.88 -6.04
CA GLU A 223 15.14 10.73 -5.79
C GLU A 223 15.90 11.85 -6.48
N VAL A 224 16.85 12.46 -5.76
CA VAL A 224 17.68 13.55 -6.26
C VAL A 224 19.15 13.23 -5.97
N SER A 225 19.97 13.27 -7.02
CA SER A 225 21.40 12.96 -6.98
C SER A 225 22.21 14.14 -7.49
N ASN A 226 23.52 14.14 -7.24
CA ASN A 226 24.44 15.21 -7.66
C ASN A 226 24.01 16.57 -7.13
N LEU A 227 23.66 16.64 -5.84
CA LEU A 227 23.27 17.84 -5.11
C LEU A 227 24.46 18.70 -4.66
N THR A 228 25.68 18.15 -4.65
CA THR A 228 26.90 18.91 -4.30
C THR A 228 27.40 19.72 -5.49
N ARG A 229 27.70 21.01 -5.26
CA ARG A 229 28.24 21.93 -6.27
C ARG A 229 29.77 21.76 -6.37
N GLU A 230 30.38 22.16 -7.48
CA GLU A 230 31.85 22.22 -7.61
C GLU A 230 32.55 23.22 -6.65
N MET A 231 31.79 24.03 -5.90
CA MET A 231 32.32 24.98 -4.93
C MET A 231 32.00 24.47 -3.50
N GLU A 232 32.94 23.71 -2.93
CA GLU A 232 32.96 23.21 -1.55
C GLU A 232 32.99 24.36 -0.53
N SER A 233 32.33 24.19 0.62
CA SER A 233 32.64 24.98 1.82
C SER A 233 33.98 24.53 2.41
N GLU A 234 34.58 25.34 3.29
CA GLU A 234 35.86 24.99 3.96
C GLU A 234 35.79 23.69 4.79
N ASP A 235 34.60 23.30 5.27
CA ASP A 235 34.38 22.05 6.02
C ASP A 235 33.86 20.90 5.15
N GLY A 236 33.73 21.12 3.84
CA GLY A 236 33.21 20.16 2.86
C GLY A 236 31.71 19.92 2.95
N SER A 237 30.97 20.61 3.84
CA SER A 237 29.53 20.50 3.94
C SER A 237 28.80 21.27 2.83
N TYR A 238 27.64 20.77 2.40
CA TYR A 238 26.81 21.42 1.39
C TYR A 238 25.39 21.56 1.89
N THR A 239 24.83 22.76 1.82
CA THR A 239 23.41 22.99 2.09
C THR A 239 22.73 23.52 0.85
N GLY A 240 21.43 23.26 0.75
CA GLY A 240 20.61 23.76 -0.36
C GLY A 240 19.16 23.38 -0.18
N ASN A 241 18.34 23.70 -1.18
CA ASN A 241 16.93 23.32 -1.21
C ASN A 241 16.62 22.46 -2.43
N ILE A 242 15.78 21.45 -2.22
CA ILE A 242 15.11 20.69 -3.27
C ILE A 242 13.68 21.20 -3.35
N LYS A 243 13.28 21.75 -4.50
CA LYS A 243 11.90 22.14 -4.76
C LYS A 243 11.26 21.12 -5.69
N ILE A 244 10.14 20.55 -5.28
CA ILE A 244 9.36 19.58 -6.04
C ILE A 244 8.03 20.22 -6.40
N GLU A 245 7.69 20.25 -7.69
CA GLU A 245 6.45 20.83 -8.19
C GLU A 245 5.72 19.82 -9.07
N PHE A 246 4.43 19.62 -8.81
CA PHE A 246 3.59 18.77 -9.66
C PHE A 246 2.13 19.22 -9.58
N VAL A 247 1.31 18.71 -10.49
CA VAL A 247 -0.12 18.98 -10.50
C VAL A 247 -0.86 17.70 -10.17
N GLU A 248 -1.68 17.71 -9.14
CA GLU A 248 -2.54 16.58 -8.77
C GLU A 248 -3.93 16.76 -9.36
N ILE A 249 -4.53 15.63 -9.77
CA ILE A 249 -5.95 15.57 -10.12
C ILE A 249 -6.73 15.40 -8.81
N ALA A 250 -7.45 16.44 -8.39
CA ALA A 250 -8.39 16.32 -7.30
C ALA A 250 -9.72 15.78 -7.85
N HIS A 251 -10.08 14.57 -7.46
CA HIS A 251 -11.42 14.03 -7.71
C HIS A 251 -12.45 14.67 -6.77
N LEU A 252 -12.64 15.98 -6.90
CA LEU A 252 -13.81 16.65 -6.36
C LEU A 252 -14.94 16.38 -7.36
N PHE A 253 -15.85 15.45 -7.04
CA PHE A 253 -16.94 15.04 -7.92
C PHE A 253 -17.69 16.25 -8.51
N SER A 254 -17.51 16.49 -9.81
CA SER A 254 -18.25 17.46 -10.62
C SER A 254 -18.51 16.81 -11.97
N VAL A 255 -19.78 16.55 -12.28
CA VAL A 255 -20.20 15.81 -13.48
C VAL A 255 -20.14 16.68 -14.75
N GLU A 256 -19.83 17.97 -14.65
CA GLU A 256 -19.90 18.89 -15.80
C GLU A 256 -18.71 19.86 -15.97
N MET A 257 -17.59 19.70 -15.25
CA MET A 257 -16.40 20.52 -15.51
C MET A 257 -15.11 19.71 -15.44
N GLU A 258 -14.11 20.18 -16.20
CA GLU A 258 -12.70 19.74 -16.17
C GLU A 258 -12.26 19.35 -14.75
N PRO A 259 -11.43 18.29 -14.60
CA PRO A 259 -10.95 17.85 -13.29
C PRO A 259 -10.35 19.04 -12.54
N SER A 260 -10.74 19.22 -11.27
CA SER A 260 -10.14 20.25 -10.44
C SER A 260 -8.68 19.86 -10.20
N THR A 261 -7.75 20.68 -10.69
CA THR A 261 -6.31 20.43 -10.51
C THR A 261 -5.78 21.23 -9.33
N VAL A 262 -4.91 20.61 -8.54
CA VAL A 262 -4.20 21.29 -7.44
C VAL A 262 -2.72 21.33 -7.77
N THR A 263 -2.12 22.51 -7.78
CA THR A 263 -0.66 22.63 -7.95
C THR A 263 0.02 22.45 -6.60
N ILE A 264 0.91 21.47 -6.49
CA ILE A 264 1.67 21.16 -5.28
C ILE A 264 3.10 21.66 -5.46
N GLN A 265 3.63 22.37 -4.47
CA GLN A 265 5.04 22.75 -4.38
C GLN A 265 5.58 22.31 -3.02
N ILE A 266 6.67 21.56 -2.97
CA ILE A 266 7.33 21.12 -1.74
C ILE A 266 8.76 21.65 -1.77
N THR A 267 9.17 22.40 -0.74
CA THR A 267 10.55 22.85 -0.57
C THR A 267 11.19 22.11 0.58
N ILE A 268 12.27 21.37 0.35
CA ILE A 268 12.95 20.55 1.35
C ILE A 268 14.40 21.04 1.49
N PRO A 269 14.77 21.60 2.65
CA PRO A 269 16.17 21.95 2.91
C PRO A 269 17.00 20.68 3.12
N TYR A 270 18.26 20.70 2.70
CA TYR A 270 19.19 19.60 2.93
C TYR A 270 20.56 20.06 3.39
N GLU A 271 21.29 19.15 4.03
CA GLU A 271 22.69 19.29 4.45
C GLU A 271 23.45 17.99 4.12
N ILE A 272 24.47 18.06 3.29
CA ILE A 272 25.36 16.94 2.94
C ILE A 272 26.70 17.15 3.62
N THR A 273 27.11 16.25 4.51
CA THR A 273 28.41 16.25 5.18
C THR A 273 29.24 15.04 4.73
N PRO A 274 30.26 15.21 3.87
CA PRO A 274 31.11 14.12 3.42
C PRO A 274 31.82 13.47 4.59
N LYS A 275 31.78 12.14 4.68
CA LYS A 275 32.58 11.42 5.69
C LYS A 275 34.07 11.57 5.37
N PRO A 276 34.93 11.82 6.37
CA PRO A 276 36.38 11.88 6.15
C PRO A 276 36.88 10.56 5.56
N LYS A 277 37.68 10.64 4.49
CA LYS A 277 38.32 9.47 3.85
C LYS A 277 39.21 8.75 4.86
N PRO A 278 39.07 7.42 5.07
CA PRO A 278 40.08 6.65 5.78
C PRO A 278 41.31 6.49 4.87
N GLY A 279 42.48 6.93 5.35
CA GLY A 279 43.74 6.72 4.65
C GLY A 279 44.24 5.27 4.74
N GLY A 280 44.89 4.80 3.69
CA GLY A 280 45.91 3.73 3.77
C GLY A 280 45.62 2.40 3.04
N GLY A 281 46.20 2.27 1.84
CA GLY A 281 47.10 1.16 1.43
C GLY A 281 46.61 -0.29 1.34
N GLY A 282 46.57 -0.82 0.11
CA GLY A 282 46.56 -2.26 -0.18
C GLY A 282 45.81 -2.55 -1.49
N GLY A 283 46.48 -3.11 -2.49
CA GLY A 283 45.94 -3.34 -3.84
C GLY A 283 44.55 -3.99 -3.83
N LYS A 284 43.52 -3.18 -4.08
CA LYS A 284 42.14 -3.63 -4.02
C LYS A 284 41.80 -4.47 -5.26
N PRO A 285 41.07 -5.59 -5.08
CA PRO A 285 40.50 -6.30 -6.22
C PRO A 285 39.65 -5.34 -7.04
N THR A 286 39.78 -5.42 -8.37
CA THR A 286 38.97 -4.60 -9.28
C THR A 286 37.52 -5.01 -9.13
N ASN A 287 36.66 -4.04 -8.84
CA ASN A 287 35.22 -4.21 -8.74
C ASN A 287 34.55 -3.65 -10.01
N LYS A 288 33.52 -4.32 -10.50
CA LYS A 288 32.70 -3.88 -11.64
C LYS A 288 31.29 -3.62 -11.15
N ILE A 289 30.98 -2.36 -10.91
CA ILE A 289 29.64 -1.92 -10.50
C ILE A 289 28.86 -1.52 -11.75
N GLU A 290 27.66 -2.07 -11.90
CA GLU A 290 26.75 -1.79 -13.01
C GLU A 290 25.34 -1.51 -12.49
N SER A 291 24.65 -0.58 -13.16
CA SER A 291 23.23 -0.35 -12.94
C SER A 291 22.43 -1.50 -13.54
N ILE A 292 21.36 -1.89 -12.88
CA ILE A 292 20.40 -2.91 -13.34
C ILE A 292 18.99 -2.38 -13.17
N ASP A 293 18.04 -3.00 -13.86
CA ASP A 293 16.62 -2.73 -13.62
C ASP A 293 16.26 -2.97 -12.14
N THR A 294 15.34 -2.17 -11.63
CA THR A 294 14.85 -2.27 -10.25
C THR A 294 14.40 -3.69 -9.95
N THR A 295 15.12 -4.33 -9.03
CA THR A 295 14.99 -5.75 -8.75
C THR A 295 14.64 -5.96 -7.28
N ASN A 296 13.56 -6.71 -7.02
CA ASN A 296 13.23 -7.11 -5.65
C ASN A 296 13.98 -8.39 -5.30
N ILE A 297 14.68 -8.39 -4.16
CA ILE A 297 15.42 -9.53 -3.63
C ILE A 297 14.96 -9.86 -2.22
N MET A 298 14.95 -11.14 -1.87
CA MET A 298 14.54 -11.62 -0.54
C MET A 298 15.54 -12.64 0.00
N THR A 299 15.53 -12.84 1.31
CA THR A 299 16.28 -13.90 1.98
C THR A 299 15.45 -14.49 3.11
N ASP A 300 15.76 -15.73 3.46
CA ASP A 300 15.15 -16.48 4.55
C ASP A 300 16.07 -16.64 5.77
N LYS A 301 17.26 -16.04 5.71
CA LYS A 301 18.20 -16.04 6.82
C LYS A 301 17.76 -15.01 7.87
N LYS A 302 17.99 -15.32 9.15
CA LYS A 302 17.80 -14.37 10.27
C LYS A 302 18.93 -13.33 10.37
N ALA A 303 20.03 -13.58 9.67
CA ALA A 303 21.16 -12.68 9.57
C ALA A 303 21.87 -12.90 8.23
N ILE A 304 22.45 -11.85 7.66
CA ILE A 304 23.22 -11.92 6.42
C ILE A 304 24.54 -11.19 6.58
N ASP A 305 25.59 -11.76 5.99
CA ASP A 305 26.86 -11.05 5.85
C ASP A 305 26.70 -9.87 4.89
N THR A 306 27.29 -8.75 5.29
CA THR A 306 27.35 -7.55 4.47
C THR A 306 28.79 -7.25 4.08
N TYR A 307 28.95 -6.78 2.86
CA TYR A 307 30.24 -6.52 2.24
C TYR A 307 30.35 -5.07 1.83
N ASP A 308 31.57 -4.56 1.67
CA ASP A 308 31.83 -3.31 0.99
C ASP A 308 31.90 -3.47 -0.54
N ALA A 309 32.12 -2.37 -1.26
CA ALA A 309 32.19 -2.36 -2.73
C ALA A 309 33.37 -3.17 -3.29
N TYR A 310 34.31 -3.60 -2.46
CA TYR A 310 35.51 -4.38 -2.82
C TYR A 310 35.41 -5.82 -2.31
N GLY A 311 34.22 -6.25 -1.88
CA GLY A 311 33.97 -7.62 -1.43
C GLY A 311 34.56 -7.95 -0.06
N GLN A 312 35.00 -6.94 0.72
CA GLN A 312 35.47 -7.15 2.09
C GLN A 312 34.27 -7.25 3.02
N ASN A 313 34.22 -8.31 3.83
CA ASN A 313 33.15 -8.48 4.82
C ASN A 313 33.25 -7.35 5.86
N LYS A 314 32.15 -6.62 6.06
CA LYS A 314 32.07 -5.52 7.03
C LYS A 314 31.54 -6.00 8.37
N LYS A 315 30.37 -6.64 8.33
CA LYS A 315 29.61 -7.04 9.51
C LYS A 315 28.48 -7.98 9.10
N GLU A 316 28.04 -8.79 10.05
CA GLU A 316 26.77 -9.48 9.97
C GLU A 316 25.63 -8.51 10.31
N ARG A 317 24.58 -8.50 9.50
CA ARG A 317 23.35 -7.73 9.75
C ARG A 317 22.26 -8.68 10.22
N THR A 318 21.84 -8.51 11.47
CA THR A 318 20.65 -9.17 12.01
C THR A 318 19.39 -8.62 11.36
N LEU A 319 18.52 -9.53 10.93
CA LEU A 319 17.27 -9.23 10.26
C LEU A 319 16.12 -9.43 11.25
N THR A 320 15.42 -8.35 11.57
CA THR A 320 14.39 -8.32 12.62
C THR A 320 13.03 -8.87 12.16
N LYS A 321 12.85 -9.12 10.87
CA LYS A 321 11.62 -9.66 10.27
C LYS A 321 11.88 -11.06 9.70
N GLN A 322 10.86 -11.93 9.74
CA GLN A 322 10.96 -13.28 9.17
C GLN A 322 11.25 -13.25 7.67
N THR A 323 10.76 -12.24 6.94
CA THR A 323 11.13 -11.95 5.54
C THR A 323 11.74 -10.56 5.46
N THR A 324 12.94 -10.45 4.91
CA THR A 324 13.55 -9.16 4.59
C THR A 324 13.67 -9.03 3.09
N ASP A 325 12.70 -8.32 2.54
CA ASP A 325 12.68 -7.89 1.16
C ASP A 325 13.57 -6.64 1.05
N PHE A 326 14.40 -6.60 0.02
CA PHE A 326 15.19 -5.45 -0.37
C PHE A 326 14.91 -5.13 -1.83
N VAL A 327 15.06 -3.86 -2.18
CA VAL A 327 15.07 -3.41 -3.57
C VAL A 327 16.50 -3.06 -3.93
N THR A 328 16.93 -3.43 -5.14
CA THR A 328 18.26 -3.16 -5.64
C THR A 328 18.22 -2.78 -7.11
N GLU A 329 19.03 -1.79 -7.47
CA GLU A 329 19.21 -1.30 -8.84
C GLU A 329 20.69 -1.35 -9.24
N THR A 330 21.50 -2.04 -8.43
CA THR A 330 22.94 -2.05 -8.62
C THR A 330 23.50 -3.42 -8.30
N LYS A 331 24.25 -3.92 -9.27
CA LYS A 331 25.01 -5.17 -9.17
C LYS A 331 26.50 -4.84 -9.15
N ASN A 332 27.25 -5.60 -8.36
CA ASN A 332 28.72 -5.50 -8.34
C ASN A 332 29.34 -6.87 -8.53
N THR A 333 30.39 -6.93 -9.32
CA THR A 333 31.21 -8.14 -9.48
C THR A 333 32.59 -7.87 -8.91
N VAL A 334 33.00 -8.67 -7.92
CA VAL A 334 34.35 -8.63 -7.35
C VAL A 334 34.98 -10.01 -7.54
N GLY A 335 35.96 -10.09 -8.46
CA GLY A 335 36.50 -11.38 -8.89
C GLY A 335 35.44 -12.24 -9.57
N LYS A 336 35.08 -13.38 -8.98
CA LYS A 336 34.02 -14.30 -9.47
C LYS A 336 32.70 -14.19 -8.70
N THR A 337 32.65 -13.34 -7.68
CA THR A 337 31.50 -13.23 -6.80
C THR A 337 30.66 -12.03 -7.20
N GLU A 338 29.36 -12.25 -7.28
CA GLU A 338 28.39 -11.20 -7.58
C GLU A 338 27.69 -10.75 -6.30
N TYR A 339 27.33 -9.48 -6.27
CA TYR A 339 26.68 -8.84 -5.13
C TYR A 339 25.55 -7.91 -5.58
N TYR A 340 24.50 -7.83 -4.77
CA TYR A 340 23.48 -6.79 -4.85
C TYR A 340 23.70 -5.75 -3.77
N ARG A 341 23.47 -4.48 -4.09
CA ARG A 341 23.51 -3.39 -3.11
C ARG A 341 22.20 -3.36 -2.34
N ILE A 342 22.26 -3.34 -1.00
CA ILE A 342 21.08 -3.25 -0.12
C ILE A 342 21.12 -2.05 0.83
N GLY A 343 22.16 -1.22 0.74
CA GLY A 343 22.38 -0.04 1.56
C GLY A 343 23.64 0.73 1.17
N GLU A 344 24.01 1.73 1.98
CA GLU A 344 25.23 2.51 1.75
C GLU A 344 26.49 1.65 1.91
N ASN A 345 27.20 1.40 0.82
CA ASN A 345 28.39 0.55 0.83
C ASN A 345 28.12 -0.78 1.57
N GLU A 346 26.90 -1.30 1.40
CA GLU A 346 26.39 -2.51 1.99
C GLU A 346 25.89 -3.41 0.87
N TRP A 347 26.63 -4.48 0.66
CA TRP A 347 26.45 -5.41 -0.43
C TRP A 347 26.18 -6.80 0.13
N VAL A 348 25.36 -7.58 -0.54
CA VAL A 348 25.06 -8.97 -0.18
C VAL A 348 25.34 -9.86 -1.38
N LYS A 349 25.86 -11.06 -1.15
CA LYS A 349 26.12 -12.00 -2.24
C LYS A 349 24.81 -12.39 -2.91
N THR A 350 24.82 -12.50 -4.24
CA THR A 350 23.65 -12.95 -5.00
C THR A 350 23.20 -14.37 -4.59
N ASP A 351 24.13 -15.21 -4.10
CA ASP A 351 23.85 -16.56 -3.58
C ASP A 351 23.05 -16.57 -2.25
N ASP A 352 23.13 -15.49 -1.48
CA ASP A 352 22.49 -15.37 -0.17
C ASP A 352 21.06 -14.84 -0.23
N VAL A 353 20.63 -14.40 -1.41
CA VAL A 353 19.31 -13.83 -1.69
C VAL A 353 18.67 -14.49 -2.92
N LYS A 354 17.39 -14.19 -3.17
CA LYS A 354 16.74 -14.50 -4.45
C LYS A 354 15.90 -13.35 -4.96
N VAL A 355 15.95 -13.17 -6.27
CA VAL A 355 15.04 -12.29 -6.99
C VAL A 355 13.61 -12.82 -6.88
N PHE A 356 12.67 -11.92 -6.69
CA PHE A 356 11.24 -12.22 -6.70
C PHE A 356 10.46 -11.12 -7.40
N HIS A 357 9.20 -11.41 -7.73
CA HIS A 357 8.29 -10.48 -8.38
C HIS A 357 6.96 -10.49 -7.63
N PHE A 358 6.43 -9.30 -7.34
CA PHE A 358 5.08 -9.16 -6.80
C PHE A 358 4.05 -9.71 -7.80
N ASN A 359 3.10 -10.46 -7.29
CA ASN A 359 2.04 -11.11 -8.05
C ASN A 359 0.91 -11.51 -7.11
N ASN A 360 0.02 -10.56 -6.85
CA ASN A 360 -1.22 -10.81 -6.14
C ASN A 360 -2.17 -11.57 -7.06
N ALA A 361 -2.42 -12.83 -6.76
CA ALA A 361 -3.33 -13.68 -7.52
C ALA A 361 -3.97 -14.74 -6.64
N VAL A 362 -5.16 -15.20 -7.04
CA VAL A 362 -5.76 -16.42 -6.51
C VAL A 362 -5.46 -17.59 -7.44
N LYS A 363 -5.10 -18.72 -6.85
CA LYS A 363 -4.70 -19.94 -7.55
C LYS A 363 -5.41 -21.14 -6.93
N GLN A 364 -5.74 -22.12 -7.77
CA GLN A 364 -6.28 -23.40 -7.34
C GLN A 364 -5.26 -24.49 -7.64
N THR A 365 -5.03 -25.42 -6.73
CA THR A 365 -4.27 -26.64 -7.05
C THR A 365 -5.03 -27.52 -8.04
N HIS A 366 -4.29 -28.23 -8.90
CA HIS A 366 -4.90 -29.24 -9.76
C HIS A 366 -5.59 -30.35 -8.93
N GLY A 367 -6.62 -30.97 -9.51
CA GLY A 367 -7.50 -31.91 -8.81
C GLY A 367 -6.98 -33.36 -8.68
N ASP A 368 -5.74 -33.61 -9.09
CA ASP A 368 -5.00 -34.85 -8.89
C ASP A 368 -4.47 -34.96 -7.43
N ASP A 369 -3.23 -35.39 -7.20
CA ASP A 369 -2.70 -35.62 -5.85
C ASP A 369 -2.43 -34.32 -5.07
N HIS A 370 -2.04 -34.44 -3.79
CA HIS A 370 -1.62 -33.29 -2.99
C HIS A 370 -0.38 -32.62 -3.61
N LYS A 371 -0.30 -31.29 -3.50
CA LYS A 371 0.83 -30.53 -4.05
C LYS A 371 1.88 -30.29 -2.99
N GLU A 372 3.05 -30.86 -3.22
CA GLU A 372 4.22 -30.66 -2.37
C GLU A 372 4.64 -29.19 -2.36
N LEU A 373 5.17 -28.76 -1.22
CA LEU A 373 5.75 -27.44 -1.05
C LEU A 373 7.27 -27.52 -1.12
N THR A 374 7.86 -26.53 -1.75
CA THR A 374 9.30 -26.33 -1.90
C THR A 374 9.75 -25.26 -0.90
N GLN A 375 10.80 -25.56 -0.15
CA GLN A 375 11.45 -24.59 0.71
C GLN A 375 12.13 -23.51 -0.13
N PHE A 376 12.19 -22.29 0.40
CA PHE A 376 12.90 -21.17 -0.22
C PHE A 376 14.28 -21.56 -0.75
N ARG A 377 14.62 -21.06 -1.95
CA ARG A 377 15.84 -21.40 -2.71
C ARG A 377 15.97 -22.86 -3.14
N ASN A 378 14.87 -23.61 -3.22
CA ASN A 378 14.86 -25.03 -3.57
C ASN A 378 15.81 -25.85 -2.68
N ARG A 379 15.79 -25.57 -1.36
CA ARG A 379 16.58 -26.30 -0.36
C ARG A 379 16.06 -27.70 -0.05
N GLY A 380 14.87 -28.03 -0.55
CA GLY A 380 14.21 -29.31 -0.34
C GLY A 380 12.70 -29.17 -0.26
N LYS A 381 12.03 -30.28 0.02
CA LYS A 381 10.58 -30.34 0.23
C LYS A 381 10.22 -29.97 1.66
N VAL A 382 9.00 -29.47 1.86
CA VAL A 382 8.41 -29.35 3.19
C VAL A 382 7.76 -30.69 3.54
N GLU A 383 8.31 -31.39 4.52
CA GLU A 383 7.93 -32.80 4.81
C GLU A 383 6.61 -32.96 5.58
N ASN A 384 6.19 -31.94 6.34
CA ASN A 384 5.09 -32.07 7.31
C ASN A 384 3.75 -31.48 6.84
N ARG A 385 3.69 -30.91 5.62
CA ARG A 385 2.47 -30.32 5.07
C ARG A 385 2.55 -30.21 3.54
N ALA A 386 1.38 -30.24 2.91
CA ALA A 386 1.19 -30.08 1.48
C ALA A 386 -0.13 -29.36 1.21
N LEU A 387 -0.33 -28.86 0.00
CA LEU A 387 -1.61 -28.30 -0.41
C LEU A 387 -2.56 -29.41 -0.83
N LYS A 388 -3.79 -29.40 -0.33
CA LYS A 388 -4.84 -30.33 -0.76
C LYS A 388 -5.13 -30.16 -2.25
N SER A 389 -5.55 -31.22 -2.94
CA SER A 389 -6.04 -31.10 -4.32
C SER A 389 -7.29 -30.23 -4.41
N SER A 390 -7.45 -29.53 -5.54
CA SER A 390 -8.56 -28.59 -5.81
C SER A 390 -8.78 -27.51 -4.75
N SER A 391 -7.75 -27.14 -3.98
CA SER A 391 -7.83 -26.11 -2.94
C SER A 391 -7.38 -24.75 -3.45
N SER A 392 -7.97 -23.69 -2.91
CA SER A 392 -7.68 -22.30 -3.28
C SER A 392 -6.65 -21.66 -2.35
N TRP A 393 -5.77 -20.86 -2.93
CA TRP A 393 -4.70 -20.15 -2.24
C TRP A 393 -4.51 -18.77 -2.84
N VAL A 394 -4.12 -17.82 -1.99
CA VAL A 394 -3.62 -16.52 -2.44
C VAL A 394 -2.11 -16.62 -2.54
N THR A 395 -1.56 -16.10 -3.64
CA THR A 395 -0.13 -15.82 -3.77
C THR A 395 0.05 -14.31 -3.85
N ASP A 396 1.13 -13.82 -3.25
CA ASP A 396 1.52 -12.40 -3.31
C ASP A 396 2.77 -12.17 -4.18
N ARG A 397 3.51 -13.24 -4.50
CA ARG A 397 4.75 -13.16 -5.29
C ARG A 397 5.12 -14.49 -5.96
N TYR A 398 5.92 -14.39 -7.02
CA TYR A 398 6.60 -15.53 -7.63
C TYR A 398 8.12 -15.34 -7.68
N ALA A 399 8.86 -16.44 -7.77
CA ALA A 399 10.30 -16.47 -7.95
C ALA A 399 10.70 -17.68 -8.81
N TYR A 400 11.89 -17.62 -9.40
CA TYR A 400 12.47 -18.73 -10.15
C TYR A 400 13.48 -19.49 -9.30
N PHE A 401 13.33 -20.82 -9.21
CA PHE A 401 14.32 -21.70 -8.62
C PHE A 401 14.76 -22.73 -9.64
N LYS A 402 16.06 -22.73 -10.02
CA LYS A 402 16.60 -23.58 -11.11
C LYS A 402 15.79 -23.42 -12.40
N ASP A 403 15.49 -22.18 -12.77
CA ASP A 403 14.72 -21.78 -13.97
C ASP A 403 13.23 -22.15 -13.96
N ASP A 404 12.76 -22.91 -12.97
CA ASP A 404 11.34 -23.21 -12.77
C ASP A 404 10.65 -22.12 -11.95
N LYS A 405 9.41 -21.79 -12.32
CA LYS A 405 8.61 -20.75 -11.66
C LYS A 405 7.84 -21.32 -10.47
N TYR A 406 7.90 -20.61 -9.34
CA TYR A 406 7.19 -20.96 -8.12
C TYR A 406 6.41 -19.78 -7.55
N HIS A 407 5.28 -20.06 -6.91
CA HIS A 407 4.41 -19.09 -6.24
C HIS A 407 4.49 -19.24 -4.74
N ARG A 408 4.53 -18.14 -4.01
CA ARG A 408 4.57 -18.17 -2.56
C ARG A 408 3.18 -18.46 -2.02
N VAL A 409 3.08 -19.40 -1.08
CA VAL A 409 1.81 -19.75 -0.41
C VAL A 409 1.89 -19.64 1.10
N ALA A 410 3.10 -19.58 1.67
CA ALA A 410 3.36 -19.16 3.04
C ALA A 410 4.78 -18.58 3.16
N THR A 411 5.15 -18.08 4.33
CA THR A 411 6.50 -17.57 4.61
C THR A 411 7.55 -18.63 4.25
N HIS A 412 8.33 -18.37 3.20
CA HIS A 412 9.38 -19.26 2.67
C HIS A 412 8.91 -20.62 2.14
N GLU A 413 7.61 -20.80 1.92
CA GLU A 413 7.06 -22.03 1.33
C GLU A 413 6.40 -21.71 -0.02
N TRP A 414 6.76 -22.51 -1.02
CA TRP A 414 6.50 -22.22 -2.42
C TRP A 414 5.88 -23.42 -3.12
N VAL A 415 4.98 -23.18 -4.06
CA VAL A 415 4.39 -24.21 -4.92
C VAL A 415 4.82 -24.00 -6.37
N HIS A 416 5.14 -25.07 -7.09
CA HIS A 416 5.52 -25.03 -8.50
C HIS A 416 4.36 -24.50 -9.36
N ASP A 417 4.62 -23.73 -10.42
CA ASP A 417 3.56 -23.16 -11.27
C ASP A 417 2.69 -24.24 -11.94
N ASP A 418 3.29 -25.31 -12.45
CA ASP A 418 2.57 -26.46 -13.06
C ASP A 418 1.66 -27.23 -12.10
N HIS A 419 1.68 -26.93 -10.80
CA HIS A 419 0.78 -27.55 -9.82
C HIS A 419 -0.52 -26.75 -9.61
N VAL A 420 -0.61 -25.55 -10.18
CA VAL A 420 -1.64 -24.57 -9.85
C VAL A 420 -2.18 -23.84 -11.07
N LEU A 421 -3.49 -23.66 -11.11
CA LEU A 421 -4.21 -22.86 -12.09
C LEU A 421 -4.53 -21.48 -11.50
N LYS A 422 -4.11 -20.39 -12.16
CA LYS A 422 -4.61 -19.04 -11.85
C LYS A 422 -6.07 -18.94 -12.31
N TYR A 423 -6.92 -18.40 -11.45
CA TYR A 423 -8.33 -18.17 -11.79
C TYR A 423 -8.77 -16.76 -11.36
N THR A 424 -9.90 -16.32 -11.88
CA THR A 424 -10.60 -15.09 -11.46
C THR A 424 -11.92 -15.50 -10.81
N PRO A 425 -12.21 -15.09 -9.56
CA PRO A 425 -13.52 -15.31 -8.95
C PRO A 425 -14.59 -14.55 -9.73
N ILE A 426 -15.73 -15.19 -9.94
CA ILE A 426 -16.94 -14.57 -10.49
C ILE A 426 -18.15 -15.14 -9.74
N ASP A 427 -19.34 -14.63 -10.03
CA ASP A 427 -20.59 -15.24 -9.63
C ASP A 427 -21.58 -15.14 -10.78
N GLY A 428 -22.42 -16.15 -10.96
CA GLY A 428 -23.43 -16.16 -12.01
C GLY A 428 -23.91 -17.55 -12.42
N VAL A 429 -24.80 -17.56 -13.40
CA VAL A 429 -25.40 -18.78 -13.95
C VAL A 429 -25.06 -18.90 -15.43
N LEU A 430 -24.50 -20.04 -15.81
CA LEU A 430 -24.23 -20.39 -17.20
C LEU A 430 -25.44 -21.09 -17.80
N LYS A 431 -25.89 -20.64 -18.97
CA LYS A 431 -26.76 -21.42 -19.84
C LYS A 431 -25.92 -22.12 -20.90
N VAL A 432 -26.05 -23.44 -20.99
CA VAL A 432 -25.30 -24.27 -21.95
C VAL A 432 -25.94 -24.17 -23.33
N ASN A 433 -25.16 -23.82 -24.36
CA ASN A 433 -25.64 -23.56 -25.71
C ASN A 433 -25.66 -24.83 -26.60
N GLU A 434 -24.89 -25.84 -26.24
CA GLU A 434 -24.75 -27.10 -26.98
C GLU A 434 -24.27 -28.23 -26.05
N ASN A 435 -24.39 -29.50 -26.48
CA ASN A 435 -23.79 -30.60 -25.73
C ASN A 435 -22.26 -30.45 -25.75
N VAL A 436 -21.63 -30.28 -24.59
CA VAL A 436 -20.20 -29.94 -24.48
C VAL A 436 -19.49 -30.82 -23.44
N PRO A 437 -18.31 -31.38 -23.74
CA PRO A 437 -17.53 -32.11 -22.75
C PRO A 437 -16.98 -31.18 -21.65
N LEU A 438 -16.72 -31.73 -20.47
CA LEU A 438 -16.02 -31.02 -19.41
C LEU A 438 -14.52 -31.29 -19.46
N TYR A 439 -13.75 -30.32 -18.97
CA TYR A 439 -12.29 -30.37 -18.86
C TYR A 439 -11.88 -30.26 -17.40
N ASN A 440 -10.73 -30.81 -17.03
CA ASN A 440 -10.12 -30.55 -15.73
C ASN A 440 -9.22 -29.29 -15.77
N SER A 441 -8.70 -28.85 -14.62
CA SER A 441 -7.79 -27.69 -14.55
C SER A 441 -6.46 -27.87 -15.29
N GLN A 442 -6.12 -29.09 -15.73
CA GLN A 442 -4.97 -29.42 -16.59
C GLN A 442 -5.36 -29.50 -18.08
N GLY A 443 -6.61 -29.16 -18.44
CA GLY A 443 -7.10 -29.20 -19.82
C GLY A 443 -7.39 -30.60 -20.36
N LYS A 444 -7.47 -31.63 -19.52
CA LYS A 444 -7.83 -32.99 -19.93
C LYS A 444 -9.35 -33.16 -19.94
N VAL A 445 -9.87 -33.75 -21.01
CA VAL A 445 -11.30 -34.07 -21.16
C VAL A 445 -11.74 -35.08 -20.09
N ARG A 446 -12.90 -34.85 -19.48
CA ARG A 446 -13.56 -35.73 -18.52
C ARG A 446 -14.55 -36.67 -19.24
N ASN A 447 -14.96 -37.74 -18.56
CA ASN A 447 -15.91 -38.73 -19.09
C ASN A 447 -17.39 -38.29 -19.01
N ARG A 448 -17.65 -36.99 -18.76
CA ARG A 448 -18.99 -36.42 -18.70
C ARG A 448 -19.00 -35.02 -19.31
N GLY A 449 -20.20 -34.56 -19.67
CA GLY A 449 -20.43 -33.28 -20.33
C GLY A 449 -21.71 -32.62 -19.82
N LEU A 450 -21.96 -31.41 -20.30
CA LEU A 450 -23.19 -30.69 -20.04
C LEU A 450 -24.15 -30.84 -21.23
N MET A 451 -25.45 -30.93 -20.93
CA MET A 451 -26.49 -31.04 -21.96
C MET A 451 -26.92 -29.65 -22.44
N ASN A 452 -27.24 -29.51 -23.72
CA ASN A 452 -27.80 -28.28 -24.27
C ASN A 452 -29.02 -27.79 -23.46
N ASN A 453 -29.12 -26.48 -23.25
CA ASN A 453 -30.15 -25.77 -22.48
C ASN A 453 -30.21 -26.08 -20.98
N SER A 454 -29.20 -26.77 -20.42
CA SER A 454 -29.05 -26.88 -18.97
C SER A 454 -28.40 -25.63 -18.38
N GLU A 455 -28.55 -25.46 -17.06
CA GLU A 455 -28.02 -24.31 -16.32
C GLU A 455 -27.13 -24.76 -15.16
N PHE A 456 -26.01 -24.06 -14.96
CA PHE A 456 -25.04 -24.35 -13.91
C PHE A 456 -24.55 -23.06 -13.25
N ILE A 457 -24.41 -23.10 -11.94
CA ILE A 457 -23.76 -22.01 -11.20
C ILE A 457 -22.26 -22.05 -11.53
N THR A 458 -21.67 -20.87 -11.74
CA THR A 458 -20.23 -20.71 -11.91
C THR A 458 -19.70 -19.74 -10.88
N ASP A 459 -18.54 -20.04 -10.33
CA ASP A 459 -17.88 -19.18 -9.33
C ASP A 459 -16.48 -18.72 -9.77
N ARG A 460 -15.97 -19.21 -10.91
CA ARG A 460 -14.60 -18.94 -11.37
C ARG A 460 -14.47 -18.97 -12.88
N THR A 461 -13.53 -18.18 -13.39
CA THR A 461 -13.00 -18.29 -14.75
C THR A 461 -11.51 -18.53 -14.75
N ALA A 462 -10.99 -19.21 -15.78
CA ALA A 462 -9.56 -19.41 -15.98
C ALA A 462 -9.23 -19.62 -17.45
N THR A 463 -7.98 -19.36 -17.83
CA THR A 463 -7.44 -19.76 -19.13
C THR A 463 -6.85 -21.16 -19.02
N ILE A 464 -7.41 -22.12 -19.75
CA ILE A 464 -6.97 -23.51 -19.80
C ILE A 464 -6.79 -23.89 -21.27
N ASN A 465 -5.62 -24.38 -21.66
CA ASN A 465 -5.27 -24.63 -23.07
C ASN A 465 -5.55 -23.43 -23.99
N ASP A 466 -5.15 -22.23 -23.57
CA ASP A 466 -5.37 -20.96 -24.27
C ASP A 466 -6.85 -20.59 -24.53
N GLN A 467 -7.79 -21.26 -23.86
CA GLN A 467 -9.22 -20.98 -23.94
C GLN A 467 -9.74 -20.47 -22.59
N LEU A 468 -10.56 -19.43 -22.63
CA LEU A 468 -11.32 -19.00 -21.46
C LEU A 468 -12.35 -20.10 -21.10
N MET A 469 -12.33 -20.54 -19.86
CA MET A 469 -13.27 -21.53 -19.34
C MET A 469 -13.94 -21.05 -18.05
N TYR A 470 -15.16 -21.53 -17.82
CA TYR A 470 -15.91 -21.35 -16.59
C TYR A 470 -15.92 -22.63 -15.77
N ARG A 471 -15.83 -22.50 -14.45
CA ARG A 471 -15.92 -23.64 -13.55
C ARG A 471 -17.37 -23.96 -13.22
N VAL A 472 -17.77 -25.22 -13.39
CA VAL A 472 -19.14 -25.69 -13.08
C VAL A 472 -19.20 -26.70 -11.93
N ALA A 473 -18.06 -27.29 -11.56
CA ALA A 473 -17.91 -28.12 -10.37
C ALA A 473 -16.43 -28.19 -9.93
N THR A 474 -16.15 -28.99 -8.89
CA THR A 474 -14.78 -29.20 -8.41
C THR A 474 -13.90 -29.77 -9.52
N ASP A 475 -12.94 -28.97 -9.99
CA ASP A 475 -12.02 -29.35 -11.07
C ASP A 475 -12.72 -29.76 -12.37
N GLU A 476 -13.86 -29.12 -12.67
CA GLU A 476 -14.60 -29.28 -13.91
C GLU A 476 -14.90 -27.93 -14.55
N TRP A 477 -14.47 -27.79 -15.80
CA TRP A 477 -14.45 -26.55 -16.55
C TRP A 477 -15.12 -26.74 -17.91
N VAL A 478 -15.81 -25.70 -18.37
CA VAL A 478 -16.47 -25.67 -19.68
C VAL A 478 -15.97 -24.46 -20.48
N PRO A 479 -15.69 -24.59 -21.80
CA PRO A 479 -15.30 -23.47 -22.63
C PRO A 479 -16.34 -22.35 -22.64
N ALA A 480 -15.88 -21.10 -22.54
CA ALA A 480 -16.74 -19.92 -22.59
C ALA A 480 -17.54 -19.82 -23.90
N SER A 481 -17.01 -20.34 -25.00
CA SER A 481 -17.69 -20.37 -26.31
C SER A 481 -18.94 -21.23 -26.35
N SER A 482 -19.07 -22.22 -25.45
CA SER A 482 -20.19 -23.18 -25.43
C SER A 482 -21.28 -22.82 -24.41
N VAL A 483 -21.15 -21.67 -23.74
CA VAL A 483 -22.09 -21.21 -22.70
C VAL A 483 -22.40 -19.73 -22.84
N THR A 484 -23.51 -19.30 -22.26
CA THR A 484 -23.86 -17.89 -22.08
C THR A 484 -23.92 -17.59 -20.58
N LEU A 485 -23.09 -16.66 -20.08
CA LEU A 485 -23.19 -16.17 -18.70
C LEU A 485 -24.38 -15.21 -18.59
N LYS A 486 -25.26 -15.46 -17.62
CA LYS A 486 -26.47 -14.67 -17.35
C LYS A 486 -26.26 -13.63 -16.26
#